data_AF-A0A0F0HXJ0-F1
#
_entry.id   AF-A0A0F0HXJ0-F1
#
_cell.length_a   1.000
_cell.length_b   1.000
_cell.length_c   1.000
_cell.angle_alpha   90.00
_cell.angle_beta   90.00
_cell.angle_gamma   90.00
#
_symmetry.space_group_name_H-M   'P 1'
#
loop_
_entity.id
_entity.type
_entity.pdbx_description
1 polymer ?
#
loop_
_entity_poly.entity_id
_entity_poly.type
_entity_poly.pdbx_seq_one_letter_code
_entity_poly.pdbx_strand_id
1 'polypeptide(L)'
;MFSLSEPPLLTRLKTAERILIAGAGGGFDVYAGLPIAFALRAAGKQVHLANLSFSHLYGLPADVWLAPELAEIRPDTASAEPYFPERTLARWLDLHGQPGTVWAFGSVGVQPLRAAYRALAEHLAVDAILLVDGGTDILMRGDEAGLGTPEEDMASLAAVAGMPEIPLRLVACLGFGIDSYHGVNHSLALENLAALDRADGYLGAFSIPRDSREGALYLDAVAHAQAAFPEHPSIVHGSVAAALRGQFGDVRFTERTRYSSLFINPLMTLYFAATVEALAANHLYLDRLEQTYLMRQIGSAIEEFRDELPVRRPPRMFPH
;
A
#
# COMPACT_ATOMS: atom_id res chain seq x y z
N MET A 1 8.99 21.67 12.43
CA MET A 1 10.45 21.57 12.22
C MET A 1 10.78 20.10 12.14
N PHE A 2 11.42 19.63 11.07
CA PHE A 2 11.86 18.24 10.94
C PHE A 2 13.20 18.05 11.65
N SER A 3 13.43 16.87 12.24
CA SER A 3 14.70 16.54 12.88
C SER A 3 14.96 15.04 12.80
N LEU A 4 16.21 14.63 13.05
CA LEU A 4 16.57 13.21 13.06
C LEU A 4 15.90 12.39 14.16
N SER A 5 15.28 13.03 15.16
CA SER A 5 14.61 12.30 16.25
C SER A 5 13.30 11.66 15.82
N GLU A 6 12.69 12.14 14.73
CA GLU A 6 11.40 11.65 14.27
C GLU A 6 11.29 11.72 12.73
N PRO A 7 10.88 10.62 12.07
CA PRO A 7 10.65 10.63 10.63
C PRO A 7 9.68 11.73 10.18
N PRO A 8 9.93 12.42 9.06
CA PRO A 8 9.04 13.47 8.55
C PRO A 8 7.61 13.00 8.30
N LEU A 9 7.41 11.75 7.84
CA LEU A 9 6.09 11.14 7.68
C LEU A 9 5.28 11.18 8.98
N LEU A 10 5.86 10.66 10.07
CA LEU A 10 5.21 10.63 11.39
C LEU A 10 5.01 12.03 11.96
N THR A 11 5.99 12.91 11.76
CA THR A 11 5.89 14.33 12.16
C THR A 11 4.65 15.00 11.52
N ARG A 12 4.39 14.73 10.23
CA ARG A 12 3.20 15.26 9.54
C ARG A 12 1.91 14.60 10.05
N LEU A 13 1.89 13.27 10.16
CA LEU A 13 0.68 12.55 10.61
C LEU A 13 0.25 12.91 12.04
N LYS A 14 1.18 13.35 12.91
CA LYS A 14 0.86 13.84 14.25
C LYS A 14 -0.04 15.08 14.27
N THR A 15 -0.10 15.87 13.19
CA THR A 15 -0.98 17.04 13.12
C THR A 15 -2.43 16.68 12.84
N ALA A 16 -2.70 15.46 12.39
CA ALA A 16 -4.02 14.92 12.13
C ALA A 16 -4.56 14.17 13.36
N GLU A 17 -5.87 14.04 13.47
CA GLU A 17 -6.54 13.33 14.57
C GLU A 17 -7.18 12.03 14.11
N ARG A 18 -7.79 12.01 12.91
CA ARG A 18 -8.52 10.87 12.35
C ARG A 18 -7.90 10.47 11.02
N ILE A 19 -7.06 9.44 11.09
CA ILE A 19 -6.17 9.05 10.00
C ILE A 19 -6.71 7.78 9.37
N LEU A 20 -6.95 7.83 8.06
CA LEU A 20 -7.22 6.64 7.25
C LEU A 20 -5.90 6.13 6.68
N ILE A 21 -5.55 4.88 6.99
CA ILE A 21 -4.43 4.18 6.36
C ILE A 21 -5.02 3.15 5.41
N ALA A 22 -4.74 3.29 4.11
CA ALA A 22 -5.35 2.47 3.06
C ALA A 22 -4.31 1.78 2.19
N GLY A 23 -4.41 0.45 2.06
CA GLY A 23 -3.59 -0.32 1.12
C GLY A 23 -3.93 0.00 -0.34
N ALA A 24 -2.92 0.39 -1.13
CA ALA A 24 -3.08 0.98 -2.45
C ALA A 24 -3.15 -0.04 -3.59
N GLY A 25 -2.23 -1.01 -3.62
CA GLY A 25 -2.10 -2.07 -4.63
C GLY A 25 -2.98 -3.30 -4.35
N GLY A 26 -3.67 -3.30 -3.21
CA GLY A 26 -4.63 -4.32 -2.78
C GLY A 26 -4.00 -5.55 -2.14
N GLY A 27 -4.65 -6.71 -2.22
CA GLY A 27 -4.17 -7.93 -1.59
C GLY A 27 -3.89 -7.75 -0.09
N PHE A 28 -2.62 -7.70 0.30
CA PHE A 28 -2.20 -7.51 1.70
C PHE A 28 -1.64 -6.12 2.01
N ASP A 29 -1.66 -5.16 1.10
CA ASP A 29 -0.96 -3.88 1.24
C ASP A 29 -1.28 -3.10 2.51
N VAL A 30 -2.51 -3.18 3.02
CA VAL A 30 -2.87 -2.62 4.32
C VAL A 30 -1.93 -3.07 5.46
N TYR A 31 -1.28 -4.23 5.35
CA TYR A 31 -0.29 -4.72 6.31
C TYR A 31 0.97 -3.84 6.34
N ALA A 32 1.34 -3.19 5.23
CA ALA A 32 2.42 -2.20 5.21
C ALA A 32 2.09 -1.01 6.13
N GLY A 33 0.80 -0.74 6.38
CA GLY A 33 0.35 0.31 7.28
C GLY A 33 0.38 -0.04 8.77
N LEU A 34 0.47 -1.33 9.15
CA LEU A 34 0.26 -1.75 10.55
C LEU A 34 1.27 -1.17 11.54
N PRO A 35 2.59 -1.17 11.29
CA PRO A 35 3.55 -0.54 12.19
C PRO A 35 3.23 0.94 12.45
N ILE A 36 2.88 1.67 11.39
CA ILE A 36 2.51 3.09 11.46
C ILE A 36 1.19 3.27 12.22
N ALA A 37 0.20 2.41 11.97
CA ALA A 37 -1.09 2.42 12.65
C ALA A 37 -0.93 2.24 14.16
N PHE A 38 -0.10 1.28 14.59
CA PHE A 38 0.15 1.02 16.02
C PHE A 38 0.87 2.19 16.69
N ALA A 39 1.89 2.77 16.04
CA ALA A 39 2.59 3.94 16.55
C ALA A 39 1.64 5.14 16.73
N LEU A 40 0.79 5.41 15.74
CA LEU A 40 -0.17 6.51 15.79
C LEU A 40 -1.26 6.29 16.85
N ARG A 41 -1.79 5.07 16.97
CA ARG A 41 -2.74 4.71 18.04
C ARG A 41 -2.12 4.86 19.42
N ALA A 42 -0.87 4.43 19.59
CA ALA A 42 -0.12 4.63 20.84
C ALA A 42 0.10 6.12 21.16
N ALA A 43 0.17 6.97 20.13
CA ALA A 43 0.20 8.43 20.26
C ALA A 43 -1.19 9.07 20.45
N GLY A 44 -2.24 8.27 20.67
CA GLY A 44 -3.60 8.74 20.95
C GLY A 44 -4.45 9.11 19.73
N LYS A 45 -3.99 8.79 18.51
CA LYS A 45 -4.71 9.09 17.26
C LYS A 45 -5.81 8.07 16.98
N GLN A 46 -6.86 8.52 16.30
CA GLN A 46 -7.90 7.63 15.76
C GLN A 46 -7.45 7.13 14.39
N VAL A 47 -7.10 5.85 14.30
CA VAL A 47 -6.58 5.26 13.06
C VAL A 47 -7.55 4.21 12.53
N HIS A 48 -8.02 4.44 11.31
CA HIS A 48 -8.88 3.56 10.55
C HIS A 48 -8.07 2.86 9.45
N LEU A 49 -8.40 1.60 9.18
CA LEU A 49 -7.70 0.79 8.19
C LEU A 49 -8.64 0.51 7.02
N ALA A 50 -8.12 0.64 5.81
CA ALA A 50 -8.81 0.26 4.58
C ALA A 50 -7.86 -0.48 3.63
N ASN A 51 -8.43 -1.14 2.62
CA ASN A 51 -7.67 -1.84 1.59
C ASN A 51 -8.45 -1.84 0.28
N LEU A 52 -7.76 -1.73 -0.85
CA LEU A 52 -8.34 -2.12 -2.14
C LEU A 52 -8.46 -3.64 -2.20
N SER A 53 -9.67 -4.18 -2.27
CA SER A 53 -9.88 -5.61 -2.10
C SER A 53 -9.52 -6.41 -3.34
N PHE A 54 -8.72 -7.47 -3.14
CA PHE A 54 -8.53 -8.54 -4.14
C PHE A 54 -9.62 -9.62 -4.04
N SER A 55 -10.35 -9.66 -2.94
CA SER A 55 -11.52 -10.51 -2.78
C SER A 55 -12.71 -9.95 -3.53
N HIS A 56 -13.54 -10.83 -4.07
CA HIS A 56 -14.79 -10.40 -4.69
C HIS A 56 -15.83 -10.00 -3.64
N LEU A 57 -16.20 -8.72 -3.61
CA LEU A 57 -17.11 -8.18 -2.59
C LEU A 57 -18.60 -8.39 -2.92
N TYR A 58 -18.98 -8.68 -4.17
CA TYR A 58 -20.39 -8.69 -4.63
C TYR A 58 -21.32 -9.68 -3.90
N GLY A 59 -20.77 -10.68 -3.21
CA GLY A 59 -21.52 -11.68 -2.43
C GLY A 59 -21.69 -11.34 -0.95
N LEU A 60 -21.22 -10.18 -0.50
CA LEU A 60 -21.31 -9.79 0.91
C LEU A 60 -22.76 -9.45 1.32
N PRO A 61 -23.10 -9.63 2.61
CA PRO A 61 -24.38 -9.19 3.17
C PRO A 61 -24.71 -7.73 2.87
N ALA A 62 -25.99 -7.41 2.68
CA ALA A 62 -26.39 -6.05 2.30
C ALA A 62 -26.07 -4.98 3.37
N ASP A 63 -26.01 -5.37 4.64
CA ASP A 63 -25.81 -4.50 5.79
C ASP A 63 -24.35 -4.10 6.02
N VAL A 64 -23.38 -4.72 5.33
CA VAL A 64 -21.98 -4.31 5.42
C VAL A 64 -21.63 -3.14 4.50
N TRP A 65 -22.48 -2.78 3.55
CA TRP A 65 -22.18 -1.74 2.56
C TRP A 65 -22.48 -0.35 3.12
N LEU A 66 -21.43 0.47 3.27
CA LEU A 66 -21.58 1.89 3.64
C LEU A 66 -21.92 2.75 2.43
N ALA A 67 -21.35 2.43 1.28
CA ALA A 67 -21.57 3.09 -0.01
C ALA A 67 -21.28 2.10 -1.16
N PRO A 68 -21.63 2.43 -2.41
CA PRO A 68 -21.17 1.64 -3.56
C PRO A 68 -19.66 1.46 -3.54
N GLU A 69 -19.19 0.23 -3.77
CA GLU A 69 -17.76 -0.14 -3.75
C GLU A 69 -17.05 0.09 -2.40
N LEU A 70 -17.80 0.16 -1.29
CA LEU A 70 -17.27 0.35 0.06
C LEU A 70 -18.00 -0.51 1.09
N ALA A 71 -17.32 -1.54 1.59
CA ALA A 71 -17.84 -2.45 2.61
C ALA A 71 -17.09 -2.33 3.95
N GLU A 72 -17.83 -2.40 5.06
CA GLU A 72 -17.31 -2.55 6.42
C GLU A 72 -17.02 -4.02 6.71
N ILE A 73 -15.74 -4.41 6.78
CA ILE A 73 -15.35 -5.79 7.08
C ILE A 73 -15.02 -5.91 8.57
N ARG A 74 -15.78 -6.77 9.24
CA ARG A 74 -15.66 -7.14 10.66
C ARG A 74 -15.18 -8.60 10.78
N PRO A 75 -14.78 -9.06 11.98
CA PRO A 75 -14.23 -10.40 12.16
C PRO A 75 -15.20 -11.53 11.76
N ASP A 76 -16.49 -11.26 11.91
CA ASP A 76 -17.62 -12.17 11.67
C ASP A 76 -18.30 -11.95 10.31
N THR A 77 -17.81 -11.02 9.47
CA THR A 77 -18.40 -10.78 8.14
C THR A 77 -18.45 -12.07 7.32
N ALA A 78 -19.67 -12.51 7.03
CA ALA A 78 -19.93 -13.68 6.22
C ALA A 78 -19.47 -13.44 4.78
N SER A 79 -18.71 -14.38 4.24
CA SER A 79 -18.26 -14.35 2.84
C SER A 79 -17.84 -15.75 2.42
N ALA A 80 -18.19 -16.11 1.19
CA ALA A 80 -17.76 -17.33 0.53
C ALA A 80 -16.33 -17.23 -0.03
N GLU A 81 -15.73 -16.04 -0.02
CA GLU A 81 -14.37 -15.82 -0.51
C GLU A 81 -13.35 -16.59 0.34
N PRO A 82 -12.59 -17.52 -0.26
CA PRO A 82 -11.58 -18.30 0.45
C PRO A 82 -10.33 -17.48 0.76
N TYR A 83 -10.02 -16.48 -0.06
CA TYR A 83 -8.92 -15.54 0.12
C TYR A 83 -9.50 -14.18 0.50
N PHE A 84 -9.36 -13.76 1.77
CA PHE A 84 -9.95 -12.52 2.28
C PHE A 84 -9.05 -11.79 3.29
N PRO A 85 -8.01 -11.09 2.81
CA PRO A 85 -7.01 -10.43 3.65
C PRO A 85 -7.59 -9.46 4.69
N GLU A 86 -8.60 -8.68 4.33
CA GLU A 86 -9.25 -7.68 5.18
C GLU A 86 -9.97 -8.35 6.36
N ARG A 87 -10.72 -9.43 6.10
CA ARG A 87 -11.38 -10.20 7.16
C ARG A 87 -10.38 -10.92 8.05
N THR A 88 -9.30 -11.45 7.48
CA THR A 88 -8.22 -12.06 8.26
C THR A 88 -7.54 -11.05 9.16
N LEU A 89 -7.33 -9.83 8.67
CA LEU A 89 -6.79 -8.74 9.47
C LEU A 89 -7.77 -8.27 10.55
N ALA A 90 -9.07 -8.13 10.23
CA ALA A 90 -10.12 -7.78 11.18
C ALA A 90 -10.15 -8.75 12.37
N ARG A 91 -10.07 -10.07 12.11
CA ARG A 91 -9.97 -11.11 13.14
C ARG A 91 -8.71 -10.97 13.99
N TRP A 92 -7.56 -10.73 13.35
CA TRP A 92 -6.31 -10.56 14.07
C TRP A 92 -6.34 -9.32 14.98
N LEU A 93 -6.92 -8.22 14.50
CA LEU A 93 -7.11 -6.98 15.28
C LEU A 93 -7.98 -7.23 16.52
N ASP A 94 -9.11 -7.91 16.35
CA ASP A 94 -10.02 -8.26 17.45
C ASP A 94 -9.34 -9.12 18.52
N LEU A 95 -8.58 -10.15 18.11
CA LEU A 95 -7.78 -10.99 19.01
C LEU A 95 -6.77 -10.19 19.85
N HIS A 96 -6.31 -9.05 19.34
CA HIS A 96 -5.34 -8.16 19.99
C HIS A 96 -5.98 -6.96 20.69
N GLY A 97 -7.31 -6.96 20.86
CA GLY A 97 -8.05 -5.86 21.49
C GLY A 97 -7.95 -4.54 20.73
N GLN A 98 -7.69 -4.60 19.42
CA GLN A 98 -7.72 -3.46 18.51
C GLN A 98 -9.12 -3.33 17.88
N PRO A 99 -9.49 -2.16 17.33
CA PRO A 99 -10.69 -2.04 16.52
C PRO A 99 -10.69 -3.06 15.37
N GLY A 100 -11.62 -4.02 15.42
CA GLY A 100 -11.72 -5.14 14.47
C GLY A 100 -12.35 -4.79 13.14
N THR A 101 -12.32 -3.53 12.72
CA THR A 101 -12.89 -3.07 11.44
C THR A 101 -11.78 -2.77 10.44
N VAL A 102 -11.91 -3.35 9.25
CA VAL A 102 -11.12 -3.00 8.06
C VAL A 102 -12.09 -2.67 6.94
N TRP A 103 -11.97 -1.50 6.33
CA TRP A 103 -12.82 -1.09 5.21
C TRP A 103 -12.27 -1.70 3.90
N ALA A 104 -13.15 -2.26 3.08
CA ALA A 104 -12.78 -2.85 1.81
C ALA A 104 -13.35 -2.01 0.67
N PHE A 105 -12.46 -1.52 -0.21
CA PHE A 105 -12.85 -0.89 -1.46
C PHE A 105 -12.97 -1.95 -2.56
N GLY A 106 -13.96 -1.79 -3.45
CA GLY A 106 -14.09 -2.63 -4.64
C GLY A 106 -12.97 -2.41 -5.65
N SER A 107 -12.64 -3.44 -6.44
CA SER A 107 -11.70 -3.33 -7.56
C SER A 107 -12.37 -2.66 -8.76
N VAL A 108 -12.32 -1.33 -8.78
CA VAL A 108 -12.99 -0.45 -9.76
C VAL A 108 -12.05 0.65 -10.25
N GLY A 109 -12.50 1.42 -11.25
CA GLY A 109 -11.74 2.56 -11.77
C GLY A 109 -11.74 3.78 -10.83
N VAL A 110 -11.04 4.83 -11.24
CA VAL A 110 -10.76 6.01 -10.41
C VAL A 110 -12.03 6.73 -9.92
N GLN A 111 -13.03 6.92 -10.77
CA GLN A 111 -14.25 7.66 -10.39
C GLN A 111 -15.03 6.99 -9.25
N PRO A 112 -15.46 5.71 -9.37
CA PRO A 112 -16.17 5.04 -8.27
C PRO A 112 -15.28 4.85 -7.04
N LEU A 113 -13.97 4.58 -7.21
CA LEU A 113 -13.06 4.45 -6.08
C LEU A 113 -12.92 5.76 -5.30
N ARG A 114 -12.80 6.90 -5.98
CA ARG A 114 -12.77 8.22 -5.34
C ARG A 114 -14.08 8.52 -4.59
N ALA A 115 -15.22 8.16 -5.16
CA ALA A 115 -16.51 8.31 -4.49
C ALA A 115 -16.56 7.47 -3.20
N ALA A 116 -16.05 6.24 -3.23
CA ALA A 116 -15.92 5.39 -2.05
C ALA A 116 -14.98 5.98 -0.99
N TYR A 117 -13.80 6.47 -1.38
CA TYR A 117 -12.88 7.16 -0.45
C TYR A 117 -13.53 8.40 0.19
N ARG A 118 -14.26 9.21 -0.58
CA ARG A 118 -15.00 10.37 -0.06
C ARG A 118 -16.08 9.96 0.94
N ALA A 119 -16.91 8.98 0.60
CA ALA A 119 -17.96 8.48 1.49
C ALA A 119 -17.36 7.97 2.81
N LEU A 120 -16.23 7.26 2.75
CA LEU A 120 -15.52 6.79 3.93
C LEU A 120 -14.95 7.95 4.76
N ALA A 121 -14.29 8.91 4.09
CA ALA A 121 -13.69 10.05 4.75
C ALA A 121 -14.74 10.92 5.46
N GLU A 122 -15.92 11.11 4.85
CA GLU A 122 -17.06 11.80 5.46
C GLU A 122 -17.61 11.01 6.66
N HIS A 123 -17.84 9.71 6.51
CA HIS A 123 -18.38 8.86 7.57
C HIS A 123 -17.51 8.84 8.83
N LEU A 124 -16.19 8.75 8.63
CA LEU A 124 -15.20 8.70 9.71
C LEU A 124 -14.68 10.08 10.13
N ALA A 125 -15.08 11.14 9.43
CA ALA A 125 -14.57 12.50 9.59
C ALA A 125 -13.02 12.56 9.58
N VAL A 126 -12.44 11.89 8.58
CA VAL A 126 -10.99 11.77 8.34
C VAL A 126 -10.40 13.12 7.99
N ASP A 127 -9.25 13.44 8.59
CA ASP A 127 -8.46 14.65 8.30
C ASP A 127 -7.09 14.36 7.68
N ALA A 128 -6.69 13.08 7.59
CA ALA A 128 -5.52 12.65 6.83
C ALA A 128 -5.68 11.26 6.21
N ILE A 129 -5.16 11.10 5.00
CA ILE A 129 -5.08 9.80 4.32
C ILE A 129 -3.60 9.44 4.11
N LEU A 130 -3.23 8.22 4.49
CA LEU A 130 -1.95 7.59 4.16
C LEU A 130 -2.23 6.38 3.27
N LEU A 131 -1.84 6.48 2.01
CA LEU A 131 -1.76 5.31 1.13
C LEU A 131 -0.52 4.50 1.50
N VAL A 132 -0.67 3.19 1.58
CA VAL A 132 0.43 2.26 1.82
C VAL A 132 0.52 1.21 0.74
N ASP A 133 1.74 0.94 0.30
CA ASP A 133 2.03 -0.01 -0.79
C ASP A 133 3.03 -1.07 -0.28
N GLY A 134 2.70 -2.32 -0.58
CA GLY A 134 3.53 -3.48 -0.36
C GLY A 134 4.55 -3.68 -1.48
N GLY A 135 5.50 -2.75 -1.60
CA GLY A 135 6.44 -2.75 -2.69
C GLY A 135 7.05 -1.38 -2.88
N THR A 136 7.36 -1.07 -4.13
CA THR A 136 7.93 0.19 -4.61
C THR A 136 7.40 0.58 -6.00
N ASP A 137 6.49 -0.20 -6.59
CA ASP A 137 5.91 0.07 -7.90
C ASP A 137 5.02 1.31 -7.94
N ILE A 138 4.42 1.71 -6.81
CA ILE A 138 3.74 3.01 -6.71
C ILE A 138 4.67 4.20 -7.02
N LEU A 139 6.00 4.01 -6.96
CA LEU A 139 6.99 5.04 -7.29
C LEU A 139 7.30 5.12 -8.79
N MET A 140 6.82 4.20 -9.62
CA MET A 140 7.11 4.15 -11.06
C MET A 140 6.32 5.22 -11.81
N ARG A 141 6.98 5.97 -12.69
CA ARG A 141 6.42 7.14 -13.38
C ARG A 141 5.66 6.80 -14.66
N GLY A 142 5.93 5.63 -15.24
CA GLY A 142 5.30 5.11 -16.44
C GLY A 142 6.23 4.88 -17.62
N ASP A 143 7.37 5.56 -17.64
CA ASP A 143 8.36 5.47 -18.71
C ASP A 143 9.46 4.44 -18.43
N GLU A 144 9.43 3.75 -17.29
CA GLU A 144 10.37 2.67 -16.97
C GLU A 144 10.15 1.41 -17.82
N ALA A 145 11.23 0.64 -18.01
CA ALA A 145 11.20 -0.65 -18.69
C ALA A 145 10.13 -1.61 -18.13
N GLY A 146 9.95 -1.67 -16.81
CA GLY A 146 8.89 -2.40 -16.13
C GLY A 146 8.28 -1.56 -15.02
N LEU A 147 6.96 -1.71 -14.83
CA LEU A 147 6.18 -0.91 -13.86
C LEU A 147 5.76 -1.68 -12.61
N GLY A 148 5.96 -2.99 -12.53
CA GLY A 148 5.33 -3.79 -11.48
C GLY A 148 3.89 -4.14 -11.85
N THR A 149 2.98 -3.96 -10.91
CA THR A 149 1.53 -4.15 -11.05
C THR A 149 0.80 -2.81 -10.80
N PRO A 150 0.90 -1.86 -11.73
CA PRO A 150 0.55 -0.47 -11.44
C PRO A 150 -0.95 -0.20 -11.32
N GLU A 151 -1.84 -1.06 -11.82
CA GLU A 151 -3.26 -0.73 -11.98
C GLU A 151 -3.93 -0.30 -10.67
N GLU A 152 -3.80 -1.12 -9.64
CA GLU A 152 -4.39 -0.89 -8.32
C GLU A 152 -3.78 0.32 -7.60
N ASP A 153 -2.45 0.41 -7.58
CA ASP A 153 -1.73 1.53 -6.99
C ASP A 153 -2.15 2.86 -7.62
N MET A 154 -2.22 2.89 -8.94
CA MET A 154 -2.58 4.09 -9.69
C MET A 154 -4.06 4.43 -9.52
N ALA A 155 -4.94 3.44 -9.39
CA ALA A 155 -6.34 3.67 -9.04
C ALA A 155 -6.45 4.41 -7.70
N SER A 156 -5.80 3.88 -6.67
CA SER A 156 -5.78 4.45 -5.32
C SER A 156 -5.13 5.83 -5.27
N LEU A 157 -3.97 5.98 -5.93
CA LEU A 157 -3.25 7.26 -6.01
C LEU A 157 -4.07 8.33 -6.73
N ALA A 158 -4.65 8.02 -7.90
CA ALA A 158 -5.48 8.96 -8.65
C ALA A 158 -6.77 9.32 -7.89
N ALA A 159 -7.38 8.35 -7.19
CA ALA A 159 -8.56 8.60 -6.37
C ALA A 159 -8.25 9.63 -5.28
N VAL A 160 -7.23 9.39 -4.45
CA VAL A 160 -6.85 10.26 -3.33
C VAL A 160 -6.24 11.59 -3.80
N ALA A 161 -5.46 11.61 -4.89
CA ALA A 161 -4.93 12.85 -5.47
C ALA A 161 -6.06 13.81 -5.90
N GLY A 162 -7.18 13.28 -6.38
CA GLY A 162 -8.38 14.04 -6.73
C GLY A 162 -9.27 14.46 -5.56
N MET A 163 -8.81 14.34 -4.31
CA MET A 163 -9.51 14.76 -3.09
C MET A 163 -8.78 15.90 -2.35
N PRO A 164 -8.62 17.10 -2.94
CA PRO A 164 -7.91 18.23 -2.32
C PRO A 164 -8.59 18.75 -1.05
N GLU A 165 -9.84 18.38 -0.79
CA GLU A 165 -10.56 18.66 0.45
C GLU A 165 -9.95 17.98 1.69
N ILE A 166 -9.17 16.89 1.51
CA ILE A 166 -8.39 16.27 2.59
C ILE A 166 -6.97 16.87 2.57
N PRO A 167 -6.59 17.68 3.56
CA PRO A 167 -5.38 18.52 3.47
C PRO A 167 -4.08 17.73 3.61
N LEU A 168 -4.09 16.59 4.31
CA LEU A 168 -2.90 15.77 4.52
C LEU A 168 -3.07 14.42 3.82
N ARG A 169 -2.39 14.26 2.69
CA ARG A 169 -2.43 13.03 1.88
C ARG A 169 -1.00 12.57 1.60
N LEU A 170 -0.65 11.40 2.12
CA LEU A 170 0.71 10.86 2.08
C LEU A 170 0.73 9.47 1.46
N VAL A 171 1.90 9.05 1.01
CA VAL A 171 2.19 7.69 0.54
C VAL A 171 3.37 7.14 1.33
N ALA A 172 3.32 5.86 1.69
CA ALA A 172 4.47 5.13 2.22
C ALA A 172 4.53 3.73 1.60
N CYS A 173 5.61 3.40 0.91
CA CYS A 173 5.82 2.07 0.35
C CYS A 173 6.86 1.31 1.18
N LEU A 174 6.67 0.00 1.35
CA LEU A 174 7.47 -0.88 2.21
C LEU A 174 7.83 -2.16 1.44
N GLY A 175 9.11 -2.54 1.46
CA GLY A 175 9.54 -3.78 0.82
C GLY A 175 10.44 -3.59 -0.40
N PHE A 176 11.37 -2.63 -0.35
CA PHE A 176 12.35 -2.41 -1.41
C PHE A 176 13.03 -3.70 -1.86
N GLY A 177 12.98 -3.98 -3.16
CA GLY A 177 13.51 -5.23 -3.73
C GLY A 177 12.43 -6.18 -4.25
N ILE A 178 11.25 -6.17 -3.66
CA ILE A 178 10.25 -7.25 -3.82
C ILE A 178 9.67 -7.29 -5.24
N ASP A 179 9.40 -6.12 -5.83
CA ASP A 179 8.73 -6.02 -7.14
C ASP A 179 9.67 -6.28 -8.32
N SER A 180 10.93 -6.67 -8.05
CA SER A 180 11.85 -7.09 -9.10
C SER A 180 11.31 -8.24 -9.95
N TYR A 181 10.47 -9.10 -9.35
CA TYR A 181 9.74 -10.15 -10.05
C TYR A 181 8.69 -9.65 -11.04
N HIS A 182 8.13 -8.48 -10.77
CA HIS A 182 7.16 -7.82 -11.64
C HIS A 182 7.84 -6.79 -12.57
N GLY A 183 9.17 -6.87 -12.71
CA GLY A 183 9.94 -6.09 -13.67
C GLY A 183 10.38 -4.71 -13.17
N VAL A 184 10.14 -4.38 -11.90
CA VAL A 184 10.63 -3.12 -11.30
C VAL A 184 12.15 -3.15 -11.21
N ASN A 185 12.79 -2.11 -11.74
CA ASN A 185 14.22 -1.88 -11.56
C ASN A 185 14.47 -0.92 -10.39
N HIS A 186 15.04 -1.44 -9.31
CA HIS A 186 15.27 -0.67 -8.08
C HIS A 186 16.17 0.56 -8.24
N SER A 187 17.08 0.56 -9.21
CA SER A 187 17.86 1.77 -9.52
C SER A 187 16.98 2.87 -10.13
N LEU A 188 15.97 2.53 -10.93
CA LEU A 188 14.98 3.49 -11.42
C LEU A 188 14.04 3.95 -10.30
N ALA A 189 13.66 3.07 -9.37
CA ALA A 189 12.91 3.46 -8.17
C ALA A 189 13.66 4.53 -7.36
N LEU A 190 14.97 4.33 -7.14
CA LEU A 190 15.83 5.30 -6.46
C LEU A 190 15.99 6.61 -7.26
N GLU A 191 16.07 6.54 -8.59
CA GLU A 191 16.06 7.73 -9.46
C GLU A 191 14.77 8.53 -9.32
N ASN A 192 13.62 7.84 -9.22
CA ASN A 192 12.31 8.49 -9.02
C ASN A 192 12.20 9.13 -7.65
N LEU A 193 12.68 8.47 -6.59
CA LEU A 193 12.78 9.07 -5.25
C LEU A 193 13.63 10.35 -5.27
N ALA A 194 14.76 10.34 -5.97
CA ALA A 194 15.59 11.54 -6.13
C ALA A 194 14.87 12.64 -6.92
N ALA A 195 13.99 12.29 -7.86
CA ALA A 195 13.16 13.27 -8.56
C ALA A 195 12.07 13.86 -7.67
N LEU A 196 11.44 13.05 -6.81
CA LEU A 196 10.48 13.50 -5.80
C LEU A 196 11.14 14.41 -4.76
N ASP A 197 12.36 14.09 -4.33
CA ASP A 197 13.12 14.90 -3.39
C ASP A 197 13.45 16.29 -3.96
N ARG A 198 13.89 16.35 -5.23
CA ARG A 198 14.08 17.64 -5.94
C ARG A 198 12.81 18.47 -6.08
N ALA A 199 11.64 17.83 -5.97
CA ALA A 199 10.34 18.47 -6.01
C ALA A 199 9.75 18.72 -4.61
N ASP A 200 10.55 18.63 -3.54
CA ASP A 200 10.14 18.78 -2.14
C ASP A 200 9.02 17.82 -1.69
N GLY A 201 8.87 16.72 -2.43
CA GLY A 201 7.82 15.72 -2.26
C GLY A 201 8.22 14.50 -1.44
N TYR A 202 9.51 14.20 -1.38
CA TYR A 202 10.04 13.06 -0.63
C TYR A 202 10.15 13.40 0.86
N LEU A 203 9.67 12.49 1.70
CA LEU A 203 9.62 12.62 3.16
C LEU A 203 10.70 11.78 3.86
N GLY A 204 11.66 11.26 3.08
CA GLY A 204 12.73 10.41 3.60
C GLY A 204 12.31 8.95 3.75
N ALA A 205 13.26 8.19 4.29
CA ALA A 205 13.09 6.78 4.62
C ALA A 205 13.31 6.53 6.11
N PHE A 206 12.63 5.52 6.65
CA PHE A 206 12.81 5.04 8.00
C PHE A 206 12.51 3.54 8.07
N SER A 207 13.10 2.81 9.01
CA SER A 207 12.87 1.37 9.16
C SER A 207 11.87 1.06 10.27
N ILE A 208 11.22 -0.10 10.15
CA ILE A 208 10.52 -0.73 11.28
C ILE A 208 11.60 -1.19 12.28
N PRO A 209 11.59 -0.70 13.54
CA PRO A 209 12.55 -1.19 14.53
C PRO A 209 12.17 -2.61 14.96
N ARG A 210 13.05 -3.58 14.74
CA ARG A 210 12.79 -5.01 15.02
C ARG A 210 12.30 -5.27 16.45
N ASP A 211 12.94 -4.64 17.43
CA ASP A 211 12.66 -4.87 18.86
C ASP A 211 11.58 -3.91 19.40
N SER A 212 10.87 -3.20 18.52
CA SER A 212 9.72 -2.38 18.89
C SER A 212 8.45 -3.21 19.05
N ARG A 213 7.47 -2.63 19.75
CA ARG A 213 6.12 -3.21 19.86
C ARG A 213 5.46 -3.31 18.49
N GLU A 214 5.63 -2.29 17.65
CA GLU A 214 5.12 -2.19 16.29
C GLU A 214 5.67 -3.32 15.41
N GLY A 215 6.97 -3.58 15.50
CA GLY A 215 7.65 -4.67 14.79
C GLY A 215 7.16 -6.05 15.24
N ALA A 216 7.01 -6.27 16.55
CA ALA A 216 6.50 -7.53 17.09
C ALA A 216 5.04 -7.81 16.64
N LEU A 217 4.16 -6.82 16.73
CA LEU A 217 2.77 -6.93 16.29
C LEU A 217 2.66 -7.16 14.78
N TYR A 218 3.49 -6.48 13.98
CA TYR A 218 3.53 -6.71 12.54
C TYR A 218 3.95 -8.15 12.20
N LEU A 219 5.01 -8.67 12.83
CA LEU A 219 5.46 -10.05 12.61
C LEU A 219 4.39 -11.07 12.97
N ASP A 220 3.63 -10.82 14.04
CA ASP A 220 2.52 -11.68 14.46
C ASP A 220 1.34 -11.62 13.47
N ALA A 221 0.94 -10.42 13.03
CA ALA A 221 -0.11 -10.24 12.02
C ALA A 221 0.23 -10.97 10.72
N VAL A 222 1.47 -10.85 10.24
CA VAL A 222 1.93 -11.55 9.04
C VAL A 222 1.90 -13.07 9.23
N ALA A 223 2.33 -13.58 10.40
CA ALA A 223 2.28 -15.01 10.69
C ALA A 223 0.83 -15.54 10.74
N HIS A 224 -0.09 -14.79 11.35
CA HIS A 224 -1.52 -15.11 11.37
C HIS A 224 -2.11 -15.14 9.95
N ALA A 225 -1.79 -14.15 9.11
CA ALA A 225 -2.19 -14.13 7.72
C ALA A 225 -1.64 -15.34 6.93
N GLN A 226 -0.36 -15.68 7.11
CA GLN A 226 0.25 -16.84 6.48
C GLN A 226 -0.44 -18.16 6.89
N ALA A 227 -0.80 -18.30 8.16
CA ALA A 227 -1.53 -19.47 8.65
C ALA A 227 -2.95 -19.56 8.08
N ALA A 228 -3.60 -18.42 7.83
CA ALA A 228 -4.93 -18.37 7.21
C ALA A 228 -4.90 -18.70 5.70
N PHE A 229 -3.79 -18.44 5.02
CA PHE A 229 -3.64 -18.65 3.58
C PHE A 229 -2.35 -19.41 3.23
N PRO A 230 -2.20 -20.68 3.66
CA PRO A 230 -0.95 -21.43 3.51
C PRO A 230 -0.56 -21.69 2.05
N GLU A 231 -1.55 -21.82 1.15
CA GLU A 231 -1.33 -22.02 -0.28
C GLU A 231 -0.99 -20.72 -1.02
N HIS A 232 -1.51 -19.60 -0.53
CA HIS A 232 -1.37 -18.28 -1.14
C HIS A 232 -0.97 -17.19 -0.14
N PRO A 233 0.15 -17.35 0.60
CA PRO A 233 0.59 -16.32 1.53
C PRO A 233 1.05 -15.08 0.77
N SER A 234 1.06 -13.93 1.45
CA SER A 234 1.70 -12.72 0.93
C SER A 234 3.21 -12.94 0.79
N ILE A 235 3.69 -12.91 -0.45
CA ILE A 235 5.13 -12.95 -0.74
C ILE A 235 5.79 -11.66 -0.26
N VAL A 236 5.11 -10.52 -0.43
CA VAL A 236 5.58 -9.20 0.01
C VAL A 236 5.83 -9.20 1.51
N HIS A 237 4.77 -9.38 2.31
CA HIS A 237 4.88 -9.25 3.75
C HIS A 237 5.65 -10.40 4.39
N GLY A 238 5.64 -11.60 3.77
CA GLY A 238 6.53 -12.68 4.15
C GLY A 238 8.02 -12.32 3.97
N SER A 239 8.37 -11.62 2.88
CA SER A 239 9.73 -11.16 2.60
C SER A 239 10.17 -10.07 3.59
N VAL A 240 9.30 -9.08 3.86
CA VAL A 240 9.56 -8.05 4.88
C VAL A 240 9.72 -8.68 6.27
N ALA A 241 8.88 -9.65 6.63
CA ALA A 241 8.98 -10.36 7.90
C ALA A 241 10.27 -11.19 8.01
N ALA A 242 10.71 -11.82 6.93
CA ALA A 242 12.00 -12.50 6.86
C ALA A 242 13.16 -11.52 7.06
N ALA A 243 13.14 -10.37 6.39
CA ALA A 243 14.13 -9.31 6.53
C ALA A 243 14.19 -8.75 7.97
N LEU A 244 13.03 -8.51 8.59
CA LEU A 244 12.96 -8.07 10.00
C LEU A 244 13.56 -9.08 10.98
N ARG A 245 13.46 -10.38 10.68
CA ARG A 245 14.11 -11.44 11.46
C ARG A 245 15.61 -11.53 11.22
N GLY A 246 16.16 -10.72 10.30
CA GLY A 246 17.58 -10.68 9.95
C GLY A 246 17.99 -11.75 8.93
N GLN A 247 17.03 -12.32 8.20
CA GLN A 247 17.33 -13.27 7.12
C GLN A 247 17.78 -12.53 5.85
N PHE A 248 18.53 -13.23 4.99
CA PHE A 248 19.10 -12.67 3.77
C PHE A 248 19.15 -13.73 2.64
N GLY A 249 19.00 -13.30 1.39
CA GLY A 249 19.08 -14.16 0.21
C GLY A 249 17.79 -14.92 -0.08
N ASP A 250 17.91 -16.13 -0.65
CA ASP A 250 16.77 -16.97 -1.07
C ASP A 250 16.15 -17.69 0.14
N VAL A 251 15.28 -16.98 0.85
CA VAL A 251 14.53 -17.52 1.99
C VAL A 251 13.24 -18.15 1.49
N ARG A 252 13.08 -19.47 1.70
CA ARG A 252 11.88 -20.21 1.32
C ARG A 252 10.88 -20.23 2.48
N PHE A 253 9.76 -19.54 2.32
CA PHE A 253 8.60 -19.62 3.25
C PHE A 253 7.28 -19.97 2.54
N THR A 254 7.32 -20.21 1.22
CA THR A 254 6.15 -20.63 0.42
C THR A 254 6.57 -21.37 -0.84
N GLU A 255 5.79 -22.38 -1.23
CA GLU A 255 5.95 -23.11 -2.50
C GLU A 255 5.69 -22.26 -3.75
N ARG A 256 5.02 -21.11 -3.61
CA ARG A 256 4.78 -20.17 -4.74
C ARG A 256 6.08 -19.63 -5.34
N THR A 257 7.14 -19.59 -4.54
CA THR A 257 8.46 -19.11 -4.96
C THR A 257 9.38 -20.25 -5.36
N ARG A 258 8.88 -21.49 -5.54
CA ARG A 258 9.75 -22.66 -5.72
C ARG A 258 10.66 -22.61 -6.95
N TYR A 259 10.22 -21.88 -7.98
CA TYR A 259 10.92 -21.69 -9.25
C TYR A 259 11.56 -20.32 -9.45
N SER A 260 11.54 -19.49 -8.41
CA SER A 260 12.26 -18.22 -8.34
C SER A 260 13.18 -18.22 -7.12
N SER A 261 14.07 -17.23 -7.00
CA SER A 261 14.99 -17.11 -5.85
C SER A 261 14.80 -15.76 -5.20
N LEU A 262 14.12 -15.73 -4.04
CA LEU A 262 13.93 -14.46 -3.32
C LEU A 262 15.28 -13.81 -3.02
N PHE A 263 15.31 -12.49 -2.93
CA PHE A 263 16.50 -11.76 -2.51
C PHE A 263 16.18 -10.95 -1.27
N ILE A 264 15.90 -11.67 -0.18
CA ILE A 264 15.62 -11.06 1.11
C ILE A 264 16.82 -10.20 1.50
N ASN A 265 16.57 -8.96 1.88
CA ASN A 265 17.63 -8.03 2.26
C ASN A 265 17.11 -6.99 3.27
N PRO A 266 18.00 -6.36 4.06
CA PRO A 266 17.58 -5.42 5.10
C PRO A 266 16.83 -4.18 4.59
N LEU A 267 17.00 -3.78 3.32
CA LEU A 267 16.31 -2.61 2.75
C LEU A 267 14.80 -2.86 2.60
N MET A 268 14.35 -4.13 2.59
CA MET A 268 12.91 -4.46 2.61
C MET A 268 12.20 -3.97 3.87
N THR A 269 12.95 -3.64 4.93
CA THR A 269 12.37 -3.11 6.18
C THR A 269 12.20 -1.59 6.18
N LEU A 270 12.63 -0.92 5.11
CA LEU A 270 12.55 0.53 4.96
C LEU A 270 11.21 0.93 4.34
N TYR A 271 10.59 1.93 4.95
CA TYR A 271 9.59 2.75 4.32
C TYR A 271 10.26 3.83 3.47
N PHE A 272 9.68 4.11 2.31
CA PHE A 272 9.93 5.33 1.55
C PHE A 272 8.64 6.14 1.52
N ALA A 273 8.70 7.38 1.99
CA ALA A 273 7.50 8.20 2.15
C ALA A 273 7.51 9.40 1.21
N ALA A 274 6.34 9.78 0.70
CA ALA A 274 6.16 10.95 -0.14
C ALA A 274 4.80 11.61 0.11
N THR A 275 4.63 12.85 -0.35
CA THR A 275 3.29 13.47 -0.45
C THR A 275 2.55 12.93 -1.67
N VAL A 276 1.23 12.72 -1.57
CA VAL A 276 0.40 12.33 -2.71
C VAL A 276 0.50 13.35 -3.85
N GLU A 277 0.53 14.64 -3.52
CA GLU A 277 0.58 15.72 -4.51
C GLU A 277 1.83 15.63 -5.38
N ALA A 278 3.01 15.50 -4.76
CA ALA A 278 4.26 15.41 -5.50
C ALA A 278 4.38 14.10 -6.28
N LEU A 279 3.90 12.98 -5.72
CA LEU A 279 3.93 11.69 -6.43
C LEU A 279 3.02 11.71 -7.66
N ALA A 280 1.78 12.19 -7.50
CA ALA A 280 0.82 12.34 -8.58
C ALA A 280 1.34 13.27 -9.70
N ALA A 281 1.98 14.39 -9.33
CA ALA A 281 2.58 15.30 -10.30
C ALA A 281 3.81 14.72 -11.02
N ASN A 282 4.44 13.69 -10.47
CA ASN A 282 5.61 13.04 -11.06
C ASN A 282 5.26 11.91 -12.03
N HIS A 283 4.03 11.38 -11.96
CA HIS A 283 3.49 10.38 -12.88
C HIS A 283 3.10 10.97 -14.22
N LEU A 284 3.39 10.22 -15.29
CA LEU A 284 3.30 10.71 -16.66
C LEU A 284 1.96 10.42 -17.35
N TYR A 285 1.09 9.64 -16.71
CA TYR A 285 -0.17 9.17 -17.28
C TYR A 285 -1.36 9.20 -16.30
N LEU A 286 -1.16 9.70 -15.08
CA LEU A 286 -2.18 9.64 -14.02
C LEU A 286 -3.45 10.41 -14.40
N ASP A 287 -3.30 11.50 -15.16
CA ASP A 287 -4.39 12.31 -15.71
C ASP A 287 -5.28 11.52 -16.69
N ARG A 288 -4.70 10.56 -17.43
CA ARG A 288 -5.44 9.69 -18.35
C ARG A 288 -6.38 8.72 -17.63
N LEU A 289 -6.11 8.44 -16.34
CA LEU A 289 -6.92 7.51 -15.54
C LEU A 289 -8.18 8.15 -14.99
N GLU A 290 -8.28 9.48 -15.03
CA GLU A 290 -9.32 10.26 -14.37
C GLU A 290 -10.74 9.78 -14.71
N GLN A 291 -11.01 9.41 -15.97
CA GLN A 291 -12.35 9.01 -16.44
C GLN A 291 -12.58 7.50 -16.47
N THR A 292 -11.82 6.74 -15.67
CA THR A 292 -12.00 5.28 -15.56
C THR A 292 -13.05 4.92 -14.50
N TYR A 293 -13.83 3.88 -14.81
CA TYR A 293 -14.87 3.30 -13.95
C TYR A 293 -14.59 1.82 -13.63
N LEU A 294 -13.82 1.14 -14.48
CA LEU A 294 -13.45 -0.26 -14.31
C LEU A 294 -11.92 -0.39 -14.29
N MET A 295 -11.40 -1.33 -13.50
CA MET A 295 -9.96 -1.57 -13.39
C MET A 295 -9.30 -1.85 -14.75
N ARG A 296 -9.97 -2.61 -15.63
CA ARG A 296 -9.48 -2.88 -16.99
C ARG A 296 -9.23 -1.62 -17.83
N GLN A 297 -9.96 -0.53 -17.58
CA GLN A 297 -9.75 0.73 -18.31
C GLN A 297 -8.46 1.42 -17.88
N ILE A 298 -8.05 1.22 -16.62
CA ILE A 298 -6.76 1.70 -16.12
C ILE A 298 -5.64 0.96 -16.87
N GLY A 299 -5.68 -0.38 -16.89
CA GLY A 299 -4.71 -1.18 -17.65
C GLY A 299 -4.59 -0.73 -19.12
N SER A 300 -5.72 -0.57 -19.82
CA SER A 300 -5.71 -0.09 -21.22
C SER A 300 -5.10 1.32 -21.37
N ALA A 301 -5.39 2.25 -20.46
CA ALA A 301 -4.84 3.60 -20.51
C ALA A 301 -3.32 3.62 -20.25
N ILE A 302 -2.84 2.76 -19.36
CA ILE A 302 -1.40 2.58 -19.09
C ILE A 302 -0.71 2.00 -20.32
N GLU A 303 -1.27 0.97 -20.93
CA GLU A 303 -0.73 0.35 -22.15
C GLU A 303 -0.67 1.36 -23.31
N GLU A 304 -1.77 2.08 -23.58
CA GLU A 304 -1.83 3.10 -24.62
C GLU A 304 -0.77 4.19 -24.42
N PHE A 305 -0.66 4.72 -23.19
CA PHE A 305 0.41 5.67 -22.86
C PHE A 305 1.81 5.09 -23.12
N ARG A 306 2.04 3.83 -22.74
CA ARG A 306 3.35 3.19 -22.89
C ARG A 306 3.71 2.89 -24.35
N ASP A 307 2.73 2.75 -25.23
CA ASP A 307 2.92 2.55 -26.67
C ASP A 307 3.22 3.86 -27.41
N GLU A 308 2.80 5.01 -26.85
CA GLU A 308 3.13 6.34 -27.36
C GLU A 308 4.57 6.77 -27.01
N LEU A 309 5.20 6.14 -26.02
CA LEU A 309 6.53 6.54 -25.58
C LEU A 309 7.59 6.24 -26.67
N PRO A 310 8.38 7.24 -27.11
CA PRO A 310 9.42 7.00 -28.10
C PRO A 310 10.52 6.07 -27.57
N VAL A 311 10.80 6.14 -26.26
CA VAL A 311 11.78 5.31 -25.56
C VAL A 311 11.31 5.10 -24.12
N ARG A 312 11.46 3.88 -23.61
CA ARG A 312 11.33 3.56 -22.17
C ARG A 312 12.71 3.60 -21.51
N ARG A 313 12.81 4.17 -20.30
CA ARG A 313 14.04 4.21 -19.49
C ARG A 313 14.55 2.78 -19.27
N PRO A 314 15.77 2.45 -19.74
CA PRO A 314 16.31 1.11 -19.62
C PRO A 314 16.66 0.79 -18.17
N PRO A 315 16.62 -0.49 -17.76
CA PRO A 315 17.07 -0.91 -16.44
C PRO A 315 18.51 -0.48 -16.18
N ARG A 316 18.80 -0.04 -14.95
CA ARG A 316 20.16 0.31 -14.53
C ARG A 316 20.64 -0.65 -13.46
N MET A 317 21.91 -1.05 -13.55
CA MET A 317 22.55 -1.81 -12.48
C MET A 317 22.80 -0.88 -11.29
N PHE A 318 22.48 -1.35 -10.09
CA PHE A 318 22.92 -0.68 -8.87
C PHE A 318 24.43 -0.92 -8.73
N PRO A 319 25.26 0.12 -8.54
CA PRO A 319 26.70 -0.05 -8.39
C PRO A 319 27.00 -0.94 -7.17
N HIS A 320 27.81 -1.97 -7.38
CA HIS A 320 28.29 -2.91 -6.37
C HIS A 320 29.75 -2.66 -6.03
#